data_AF-A0A6N2BHC9-F1
#
_entry.id   AF-A0A6N2BHC9-F1
#
_cell.length_a   1.000
_cell.length_b   1.000
_cell.length_c   1.000
_cell.angle_alpha   90.00
_cell.angle_beta   90.00
_cell.angle_gamma   90.00
#
_symmetry.space_group_name_H-M   'P 1'
#
loop_
_entity.id
_entity.type
_entity.pdbx_description
1 polymer ?
#
loop_
_entity_poly.entity_id
_entity_poly.type
_entity_poly.pdbx_seq_one_letter_code
_entity_poly.pdbx_strand_id
1 'polypeptide(L)'
;MSDKDFSQIGYRRPRPWDEEDLRTFRGKSHINDNKNSGENEYMINLFIRRASNVLPVLEGTFPCFSRGIYRVIVSDESGREFSTRRIVGRPEPTWNELIQIHFSSYPFSQKLKLKVVHENCYRDPGTSTGEAVVGRAIIHVHEKLEKCFEKVGFVELVKLVGLEKRVEAVLSFEIFLTTIMIE
;
A
#
# COMPACT_ATOMS: atom_id res chain seq x y z
N MET A 1 30.20 -36.28 -18.13
CA MET A 1 29.02 -35.96 -18.97
C MET A 1 27.82 -36.11 -18.04
N SER A 2 27.38 -35.04 -17.34
CA SER A 2 26.34 -34.05 -17.72
C SER A 2 24.99 -34.73 -17.98
N ASP A 3 23.86 -34.42 -17.34
CA ASP A 3 23.17 -33.14 -17.07
C ASP A 3 22.33 -33.24 -15.78
N LYS A 4 22.32 -32.31 -14.81
CA LYS A 4 21.76 -30.94 -14.72
C LYS A 4 20.24 -30.81 -14.85
N ASP A 5 19.67 -30.47 -13.68
CA ASP A 5 18.32 -30.01 -13.38
C ASP A 5 17.79 -28.93 -14.35
N PHE A 6 16.55 -29.11 -14.81
CA PHE A 6 15.75 -28.06 -15.44
C PHE A 6 14.63 -27.63 -14.48
N SER A 7 14.89 -26.59 -13.70
CA SER A 7 13.86 -25.77 -13.08
C SER A 7 13.32 -24.78 -14.12
N GLN A 8 12.06 -24.98 -14.52
CA GLN A 8 11.35 -24.06 -15.41
C GLN A 8 11.10 -22.73 -14.69
N ILE A 9 11.94 -21.74 -15.00
CA ILE A 9 11.68 -20.34 -14.70
C ILE A 9 10.53 -19.91 -15.63
N GLY A 10 9.32 -19.82 -15.09
CA GLY A 10 8.16 -19.30 -15.79
C GLY A 10 8.33 -17.81 -16.09
N TYR A 11 8.62 -17.47 -17.35
CA TYR A 11 8.60 -16.09 -17.83
C TYR A 11 7.15 -15.56 -17.77
N ARG A 12 6.84 -14.75 -16.74
CA ARG A 12 5.61 -13.93 -16.74
C ARG A 12 5.78 -12.82 -17.78
N ARG A 13 4.81 -12.69 -18.68
CA ARG A 13 4.66 -11.46 -19.50
C ARG A 13 4.30 -10.30 -18.56
N PRO A 14 5.04 -9.19 -18.57
CA PRO A 14 4.69 -7.99 -17.81
C PRO A 14 3.31 -7.50 -18.25
N ARG A 15 2.47 -7.08 -17.29
CA ARG A 15 1.23 -6.37 -17.60
C ARG A 15 1.57 -4.94 -18.04
N PRO A 16 0.71 -4.24 -18.79
CA PRO A 16 0.97 -2.88 -19.29
C PRO A 16 1.33 -1.83 -18.22
N TRP A 17 1.12 -2.13 -16.94
CA TRP A 17 1.44 -1.26 -15.80
C TRP A 17 2.78 -1.60 -15.13
N ASP A 18 3.41 -2.73 -15.51
CA ASP A 18 4.73 -3.15 -15.02
C ASP A 18 5.88 -2.48 -15.80
N GLU A 19 5.59 -1.73 -16.87
CA GLU A 19 6.63 -1.10 -17.71
C GLU A 19 7.35 0.07 -17.03
N GLU A 20 6.73 0.74 -16.05
CA GLU A 20 7.42 1.73 -15.22
C GLU A 20 8.28 1.10 -14.10
N ASP A 21 7.93 -0.10 -13.63
CA ASP A 21 8.67 -0.81 -12.57
C ASP A 21 9.97 -1.47 -13.06
N LEU A 22 10.16 -1.61 -14.38
CA LEU A 22 11.28 -2.38 -14.95
C LEU A 22 12.50 -1.54 -15.36
N ARG A 23 12.49 -0.21 -15.24
CA ARG A 23 13.61 0.65 -15.69
C ARG A 23 14.61 1.12 -14.63
N THR A 24 14.49 0.70 -13.37
CA THR A 24 15.41 1.15 -12.31
C THR A 24 15.91 0.03 -11.39
N PHE A 25 16.25 -1.13 -11.97
CA PHE A 25 16.99 -2.18 -11.25
C PHE A 25 18.47 -2.22 -11.65
N ARG A 26 19.25 -1.23 -11.18
CA ARG A 26 20.69 -1.34 -10.85
C ARG A 26 21.26 0.01 -10.38
N GLY A 27 20.76 0.51 -9.26
CA GLY A 27 21.46 1.56 -8.51
C GLY A 27 22.30 0.90 -7.42
N LYS A 28 23.62 0.76 -7.64
CA LYS A 28 24.53 0.50 -6.53
C LYS A 28 24.33 1.62 -5.51
N SER A 29 24.00 1.25 -4.27
CA SER A 29 24.03 2.16 -3.13
C SER A 29 25.44 2.73 -3.02
N HIS A 30 25.62 3.95 -3.51
CA HIS A 30 26.76 4.77 -3.12
C HIS A 30 26.33 5.50 -1.86
N ILE A 31 26.77 4.94 -0.73
CA ILE A 31 26.75 5.62 0.56
C ILE A 31 27.72 6.80 0.41
N ASN A 32 27.17 7.99 0.16
CA ASN A 32 27.92 9.23 0.31
C ASN A 32 27.80 9.65 1.77
N ASP A 33 28.76 9.21 2.58
CA ASP A 33 28.99 9.73 3.93
C ASP A 33 29.52 11.16 3.80
N ASN A 34 28.63 12.14 3.75
CA ASN A 34 29.01 13.53 3.95
C ASN A 34 28.32 14.06 5.20
N LYS A 35 29.02 13.90 6.33
CA LYS A 35 28.69 14.54 7.60
C LYS A 35 28.69 16.06 7.41
N ASN A 36 27.55 16.71 7.65
CA ASN A 36 27.50 17.94 8.46
C ASN A 36 26.08 18.47 8.74
N SER A 37 25.95 18.97 9.98
CA SER A 37 24.90 19.80 10.58
C SER A 37 23.51 19.19 10.74
N GLY A 38 23.23 18.67 11.95
CA GLY A 38 21.90 18.37 12.48
C GLY A 38 21.00 17.58 11.53
N GLU A 39 21.20 16.26 11.47
CA GLU A 39 20.34 15.42 10.62
C GLU A 39 18.95 15.35 11.25
N ASN A 40 18.02 16.16 10.74
CA ASN A 40 16.61 15.99 11.05
C ASN A 40 16.12 14.72 10.34
N GLU A 41 15.52 13.81 11.10
CA GLU A 41 14.76 12.70 10.55
C GLU A 41 13.29 13.10 10.44
N TYR A 42 12.65 12.73 9.34
CA TYR A 42 11.26 13.05 9.06
C TYR A 42 10.41 11.79 9.08
N MET A 43 9.32 11.81 9.84
CA MET A 43 8.42 10.67 9.96
C MET A 43 7.02 11.05 9.53
N ILE A 44 6.51 10.39 8.49
CA ILE A 44 5.09 10.44 8.14
C ILE A 44 4.35 9.45 9.03
N ASN A 45 3.35 9.96 9.75
CA ASN A 45 2.41 9.18 10.53
C ASN A 45 1.09 9.11 9.77
N LEU A 46 0.72 7.92 9.32
CA LEU A 46 -0.51 7.64 8.59
C LEU A 46 -1.42 6.76 9.44
N PHE A 47 -2.44 7.37 10.05
CA PHE A 47 -3.41 6.66 10.87
C PHE A 47 -4.57 6.15 10.01
N ILE A 48 -4.62 4.84 9.80
CA ILE A 48 -5.65 4.16 9.03
C ILE A 48 -6.83 3.85 9.96
N ARG A 49 -7.96 4.54 9.77
CA ARG A 49 -9.14 4.38 10.66
C ARG A 49 -9.99 3.21 10.20
N ARG A 50 -10.71 3.39 9.10
CA ARG A 50 -11.64 2.41 8.53
C ARG A 50 -11.82 2.60 7.04
N ALA A 51 -12.33 1.57 6.36
CA ALA A 51 -12.92 1.68 5.05
C ALA A 51 -14.44 1.51 5.16
N SER A 52 -15.18 2.22 4.32
CA SER A 52 -16.63 2.10 4.20
C SER A 52 -16.99 1.73 2.76
N ASN A 53 -18.19 1.17 2.60
CA ASN A 53 -18.72 0.73 1.31
C ASN A 53 -17.84 -0.28 0.59
N VAL A 54 -17.08 -1.10 1.31
CA VAL A 54 -16.33 -2.20 0.68
C VAL A 54 -17.35 -3.16 0.11
N LEU A 55 -17.53 -3.11 -1.22
CA LEU A 55 -18.47 -3.98 -1.89
C LEU A 55 -18.10 -5.42 -1.54
N PRO A 56 -19.04 -6.21 -0.97
CA PRO A 56 -18.78 -7.60 -0.72
C PRO A 56 -18.42 -8.21 -2.06
N VAL A 57 -17.25 -8.87 -2.13
CA VAL A 57 -16.94 -9.77 -3.23
C VAL A 57 -17.96 -10.90 -3.12
N LEU A 58 -19.11 -10.69 -3.74
CA LEU A 58 -20.19 -11.66 -3.86
C LEU A 58 -19.66 -12.74 -4.79
N GLU A 59 -19.15 -13.81 -4.19
CA GLU A 59 -19.31 -15.23 -4.56
C GLU A 59 -18.06 -16.05 -4.21
N GLY A 60 -18.16 -16.96 -3.22
CA GLY A 60 -17.20 -18.06 -3.12
C GLY A 60 -17.05 -18.80 -1.79
N THR A 61 -17.66 -20.00 -1.75
CA THR A 61 -17.30 -21.23 -0.98
C THR A 61 -17.82 -21.44 0.44
N PHE A 62 -18.17 -20.42 1.23
CA PHE A 62 -18.79 -20.65 2.54
C PHE A 62 -19.98 -19.72 2.77
N PRO A 63 -21.23 -20.22 2.71
CA PRO A 63 -22.43 -19.46 3.08
C PRO A 63 -22.40 -18.94 4.53
N CYS A 64 -21.44 -19.43 5.33
CA CYS A 64 -21.37 -19.29 6.77
C CYS A 64 -20.24 -18.37 7.28
N PHE A 65 -19.23 -18.01 6.46
CA PHE A 65 -18.23 -17.02 6.87
C PHE A 65 -18.65 -15.64 6.40
N SER A 66 -19.47 -15.03 7.25
CA SER A 66 -19.99 -13.70 7.02
C SER A 66 -18.94 -12.60 7.20
N ARG A 67 -17.66 -12.83 6.89
CA ARG A 67 -16.55 -11.99 7.36
C ARG A 67 -15.36 -12.07 6.39
N GLY A 68 -14.93 -10.92 5.85
CA GLY A 68 -13.73 -10.81 5.03
C GLY A 68 -12.52 -10.41 5.86
N ILE A 69 -11.32 -10.86 5.46
CA ILE A 69 -10.06 -10.47 6.10
C ILE A 69 -9.39 -9.39 5.26
N TYR A 70 -9.21 -8.19 5.81
CA TYR A 70 -8.70 -7.04 5.08
C TYR A 70 -7.38 -6.55 5.64
N ARG A 71 -6.54 -6.03 4.74
CA ARG A 71 -5.28 -5.38 5.07
C ARG A 71 -5.06 -4.18 4.15
N VAL A 72 -4.54 -3.10 4.70
CA VAL A 72 -4.12 -1.91 3.95
C VAL A 72 -2.61 -1.98 3.80
N ILE A 73 -2.15 -1.88 2.56
CA ILE A 73 -0.73 -1.84 2.19
C ILE A 73 -0.44 -0.44 1.63
N VAL A 74 0.64 0.17 2.10
CA VAL A 74 1.11 1.49 1.72
C VAL A 74 2.52 1.34 1.18
N SER A 75 2.75 1.84 -0.04
CA SER A 75 4.07 1.85 -0.67
C SER A 75 4.52 3.29 -0.89
N ASP A 76 5.78 3.58 -0.60
CA ASP A 76 6.41 4.85 -0.97
C ASP A 76 7.03 4.79 -2.37
N GLU A 77 7.60 5.89 -2.85
CA GLU A 77 8.24 5.96 -4.18
C GLU A 77 9.60 5.25 -4.23
N SER A 78 10.19 4.92 -3.07
CA SER A 78 11.39 4.07 -3.00
C SER A 78 11.06 2.58 -3.14
N GLY A 79 9.76 2.22 -3.13
CA GLY A 79 9.29 0.84 -3.22
C GLY A 79 9.21 0.11 -1.87
N ARG A 80 9.42 0.80 -0.74
CA ARG A 80 9.22 0.21 0.60
C ARG A 80 7.73 0.01 0.82
N GLU A 81 7.35 -1.15 1.36
CA GLU A 81 5.96 -1.47 1.71
C GLU A 81 5.77 -1.51 3.22
N PHE A 82 4.66 -0.94 3.67
CA PHE A 82 4.18 -0.93 5.04
C PHE A 82 2.75 -1.44 5.04
N SER A 83 2.31 -2.12 6.10
CA SER A 83 0.95 -2.64 6.13
C SER A 83 0.35 -2.64 7.52
N THR A 84 -0.97 -2.45 7.57
CA THR A 84 -1.73 -2.69 8.79
C THR A 84 -1.75 -4.18 9.14
N ARG A 85 -2.16 -4.51 10.36
CA ARG A 85 -2.61 -5.85 10.71
C ARG A 85 -3.81 -6.27 9.86
N ARG A 86 -3.99 -7.58 9.78
CA ARG A 86 -5.16 -8.20 9.18
C ARG A 86 -6.36 -8.00 10.10
N ILE A 87 -7.45 -7.44 9.58
CA ILE A 87 -8.68 -7.23 10.34
C ILE A 87 -9.83 -8.00 9.69
N VAL A 88 -10.69 -8.55 10.54
CA VAL A 88 -11.95 -9.14 10.08
C VAL A 88 -13.04 -8.06 10.08
N GLY A 89 -13.77 -7.88 8.97
CA GLY A 89 -14.81 -6.85 8.89
C GLY A 89 -15.94 -7.15 7.89
N ARG A 90 -17.10 -6.50 8.07
CA ARG A 90 -18.19 -6.41 7.08
C ARG A 90 -19.05 -5.16 7.26
N PRO A 91 -19.44 -4.47 6.18
CA PRO A 91 -18.63 -4.08 5.02
C PRO A 91 -17.65 -2.94 5.36
N GLU A 92 -17.45 -2.68 6.65
CA GLU A 92 -16.68 -1.54 7.15
C GLU A 92 -15.51 -1.98 8.03
N PRO A 93 -14.42 -2.54 7.46
CA PRO A 93 -13.25 -2.92 8.25
C PRO A 93 -12.66 -1.69 8.95
N THR A 94 -12.38 -1.83 10.24
CA THR A 94 -11.81 -0.78 11.09
C THR A 94 -10.46 -1.24 11.64
N TRP A 95 -9.38 -0.58 11.24
CA TRP A 95 -8.02 -0.91 11.67
C TRP A 95 -7.65 -0.15 12.93
N ASN A 96 -7.92 1.16 12.94
CA ASN A 96 -7.41 2.12 13.94
C ASN A 96 -5.93 1.90 14.22
N GLU A 97 -5.14 1.92 13.14
CA GLU A 97 -3.72 1.56 13.19
C GLU A 97 -2.84 2.65 12.59
N LEU A 98 -1.72 2.92 13.27
CA LEU A 98 -0.76 3.92 12.86
C LEU A 98 0.37 3.26 12.06
N ILE A 99 0.60 3.73 10.83
CA ILE A 99 1.76 3.38 10.01
C ILE A 99 2.76 4.53 10.09
N GLN A 100 4.00 4.22 10.46
CA GLN A 100 5.09 5.17 10.55
C GLN A 100 6.10 4.93 9.43
N ILE A 101 6.41 5.97 8.67
CA ILE A 101 7.31 5.90 7.53
C ILE A 101 8.42 6.93 7.72
N HIS A 102 9.66 6.45 7.81
CA HIS A 102 10.85 7.26 8.06
C HIS A 102 11.52 7.72 6.77
N PHE A 103 11.95 8.97 6.75
CA PHE A 103 12.65 9.63 5.65
C PHE A 103 13.85 10.41 6.18
N SER A 104 14.99 10.28 5.50
CA SER A 104 16.21 11.04 5.76
C SER A 104 16.16 12.46 5.20
N SER A 105 15.15 12.78 4.39
CA SER A 105 14.94 14.10 3.79
C SER A 105 13.48 14.48 3.89
N TYR A 106 13.19 15.78 3.81
CA TYR A 106 11.83 16.30 3.93
C TYR A 106 10.93 15.69 2.84
N PRO A 107 9.90 14.89 3.18
CA PRO A 107 9.17 14.06 2.21
C PRO A 107 8.10 14.85 1.45
N PHE A 108 8.39 16.10 1.10
CA PHE A 108 7.49 16.92 0.26
C PHE A 108 7.31 16.24 -1.10
N SER A 109 6.09 16.30 -1.65
CA SER A 109 5.70 15.74 -2.95
C SER A 109 5.70 14.20 -3.03
N GLN A 110 6.06 13.52 -1.94
CA GLN A 110 5.99 12.07 -1.85
C GLN A 110 4.57 11.58 -2.17
N LYS A 111 4.48 10.58 -3.04
CA LYS A 111 3.22 9.87 -3.31
C LYS A 111 3.19 8.57 -2.52
N LEU A 112 2.20 8.42 -1.65
CA LEU A 112 1.93 7.17 -0.95
C LEU A 112 0.88 6.39 -1.73
N LYS A 113 1.27 5.24 -2.28
CA LYS A 113 0.39 4.34 -3.03
C LYS A 113 -0.30 3.42 -2.03
N LEU A 114 -1.62 3.49 -1.93
CA LEU A 114 -2.42 2.62 -1.05
C LEU A 114 -3.08 1.52 -1.85
N LYS A 115 -3.13 0.34 -1.25
CA LYS A 115 -3.77 -0.86 -1.78
C LYS A 115 -4.50 -1.55 -0.64
N VAL A 116 -5.82 -1.71 -0.78
CA VAL A 116 -6.61 -2.53 0.14
C VAL A 116 -6.76 -3.91 -0.46
N VAL A 117 -6.40 -4.93 0.30
CA VAL A 117 -6.53 -6.34 -0.10
C VAL A 117 -7.53 -7.07 0.78
N HIS A 118 -8.26 -7.97 0.14
CA HIS A 118 -9.10 -8.97 0.77
C HIS A 118 -8.35 -10.31 0.66
N GLU A 119 -8.02 -10.91 1.81
CA GLU A 119 -7.25 -12.14 1.90
C GLU A 119 -8.17 -13.38 1.94
N ASN A 120 -7.59 -14.55 1.67
CA ASN A 120 -8.27 -15.83 1.51
C ASN A 120 -9.33 -15.87 0.37
N CYS A 121 -9.10 -15.08 -0.67
CA CYS A 121 -9.87 -15.05 -1.92
C CYS A 121 -9.27 -15.96 -2.97
N TYR A 122 -9.61 -17.25 -2.93
CA TYR A 122 -9.02 -18.25 -3.83
C TYR A 122 -9.68 -18.34 -5.22
N ARG A 123 -10.76 -17.58 -5.50
CA ARG A 123 -11.52 -17.72 -6.77
C ARG A 123 -11.44 -16.56 -7.78
N ASP A 124 -10.90 -15.36 -7.47
CA ASP A 124 -10.98 -14.25 -8.44
C ASP A 124 -9.82 -13.22 -8.43
N PRO A 125 -8.95 -13.21 -9.47
CA PRO A 125 -8.53 -14.40 -10.21
C PRO A 125 -7.78 -15.31 -9.23
N GLY A 126 -7.82 -16.63 -9.38
CA GLY A 126 -7.08 -17.57 -8.53
C GLY A 126 -5.59 -17.23 -8.45
N THR A 127 -5.21 -16.35 -7.54
CA THR A 127 -3.83 -16.05 -7.21
C THR A 127 -3.40 -17.14 -6.25
N SER A 128 -2.20 -17.69 -6.47
CA SER A 128 -1.60 -18.67 -5.54
C SER A 128 -1.47 -18.15 -4.11
N THR A 129 -1.64 -16.82 -3.92
CA THR A 129 -1.59 -16.12 -2.63
C THR A 129 -2.96 -15.98 -1.97
N GLY A 130 -4.07 -16.22 -2.68
CA GLY A 130 -5.42 -16.00 -2.14
C GLY A 130 -5.70 -14.53 -1.79
N GLU A 131 -5.04 -13.58 -2.45
CA GLU A 131 -5.25 -12.16 -2.22
C GLU A 131 -6.00 -11.53 -3.41
N ALA A 132 -7.09 -10.82 -3.11
CA ALA A 132 -7.86 -10.03 -4.07
C ALA A 132 -7.76 -8.54 -3.74
N VAL A 133 -7.44 -7.71 -4.73
CA VAL A 133 -7.41 -6.25 -4.53
C VAL A 133 -8.84 -5.71 -4.50
N VAL A 134 -9.18 -5.02 -3.41
CA VAL A 134 -10.44 -4.28 -3.24
C VAL A 134 -10.36 -2.97 -4.01
N GLY A 135 -9.29 -2.21 -3.84
CA GLY A 135 -9.08 -0.96 -4.56
C GLY A 135 -7.74 -0.32 -4.21
N ARG A 136 -7.41 0.72 -4.98
CA ARG A 136 -6.15 1.47 -4.87
C ARG A 136 -6.42 2.96 -4.77
N ALA A 137 -5.53 3.66 -4.09
CA ALA A 137 -5.58 5.11 -3.93
C ALA A 137 -4.15 5.68 -3.91
N ILE A 138 -4.03 7.00 -4.10
CA ILE A 138 -2.78 7.74 -3.93
C ILE A 138 -3.03 8.90 -2.97
N ILE A 139 -2.25 8.98 -1.90
CA ILE A 139 -2.20 10.13 -1.01
C ILE A 139 -0.96 10.96 -1.38
N HIS A 140 -1.16 12.25 -1.60
CA HIS A 140 -0.07 13.20 -1.85
C HIS A 140 0.36 13.85 -0.54
N VAL A 141 1.66 13.81 -0.27
CA VAL A 141 2.26 14.43 0.90
C VAL A 141 2.50 15.90 0.59
N HIS A 142 1.72 16.76 1.23
CA HIS A 142 1.77 18.22 1.02
C HIS A 142 2.63 18.91 2.08
N GLU A 143 3.27 20.03 1.70
CA GLU A 143 4.08 20.87 2.60
C GLU A 143 3.32 21.33 3.85
N LYS A 144 1.99 21.48 3.75
CA LYS A 144 1.14 21.96 4.85
C LYS A 144 0.73 20.87 5.84
N LEU A 145 1.28 19.65 5.74
CA LEU A 145 0.91 18.56 6.66
C LEU A 145 1.25 18.87 8.12
N GLU A 146 2.30 19.66 8.37
CA GLU A 146 2.62 20.18 9.70
C GLU A 146 1.54 21.10 10.30
N LYS A 147 0.61 21.60 9.48
CA LYS A 147 -0.47 22.51 9.90
C LYS A 147 -1.84 21.85 9.89
N CYS A 148 -1.92 20.59 9.48
CA CYS A 148 -3.19 19.88 9.26
C CYS A 148 -3.45 18.78 10.29
N PHE A 149 -2.77 18.82 11.45
CA PHE A 149 -3.06 17.94 12.58
C PHE A 149 -4.58 17.82 12.79
N GLU A 150 -5.07 16.58 12.94
CA GLU A 150 -6.46 16.21 13.27
C GLU A 150 -7.51 16.24 12.15
N LYS A 151 -7.17 16.56 10.90
CA LYS A 151 -8.14 16.41 9.80
C LYS A 151 -8.23 14.97 9.31
N VAL A 152 -9.43 14.39 9.46
CA VAL A 152 -9.78 13.11 8.84
C VAL A 152 -9.89 13.31 7.33
N GLY A 153 -8.95 12.71 6.60
CA GLY A 153 -8.97 12.59 5.15
C GLY A 153 -9.82 11.41 4.70
N PHE A 154 -10.36 11.53 3.49
CA PHE A 154 -11.08 10.46 2.81
C PHE A 154 -10.48 10.28 1.42
N VAL A 155 -10.31 9.03 1.00
CA VAL A 155 -9.86 8.72 -0.36
C VAL A 155 -10.67 7.58 -0.97
N GLU A 156 -11.07 7.76 -2.22
CA GLU A 156 -11.75 6.73 -3.00
C GLU A 156 -10.78 5.63 -3.40
N LEU A 157 -11.17 4.39 -3.14
CA LEU A 157 -10.44 3.20 -3.54
C LEU A 157 -10.96 2.75 -4.90
N VAL A 158 -10.12 2.88 -5.92
CA VAL A 158 -10.48 2.60 -7.31
C VAL A 158 -9.94 1.23 -7.73
N LYS A 159 -10.77 0.47 -8.46
CA LYS A 159 -10.40 -0.80 -9.09
C LYS A 159 -10.69 -0.74 -10.58
N LEU A 160 -9.87 -1.43 -11.36
CA LEU A 160 -10.14 -1.67 -12.79
C LEU A 160 -11.00 -2.92 -12.91
N VAL A 161 -12.18 -2.77 -13.50
CA VAL A 161 -13.10 -3.86 -13.84
C VAL A 161 -13.20 -3.90 -15.36
N GLY A 162 -12.49 -4.85 -15.98
CA GLY A 162 -12.27 -4.82 -17.43
C GLY A 162 -11.45 -3.60 -17.85
N LEU A 163 -12.04 -2.72 -18.65
CA LEU A 163 -11.44 -1.45 -19.09
C LEU A 163 -11.94 -0.23 -18.29
N GLU A 164 -12.90 -0.43 -17.38
CA GLU A 164 -13.52 0.65 -16.61
C GLU A 164 -12.84 0.84 -15.26
N LYS A 165 -12.72 2.09 -14.82
CA LYS A 165 -12.37 2.45 -13.44
C LYS A 165 -13.65 2.57 -12.62
N ARG A 166 -13.72 1.85 -11.50
CA ARG A 166 -14.84 1.89 -10.56
C ARG A 166 -14.37 2.22 -9.16
N VAL A 167 -15.13 3.03 -8.44
CA VAL A 167 -14.93 3.30 -7.01
C VAL A 167 -15.57 2.15 -6.23
N GLU A 168 -14.75 1.40 -5.52
CA GLU A 168 -15.16 0.17 -4.82
C GLU A 168 -15.31 0.35 -3.31
N ALA A 169 -14.71 1.40 -2.76
CA ALA A 169 -14.73 1.72 -1.33
C ALA A 169 -14.23 3.14 -1.06
N VAL A 170 -14.44 3.64 0.15
CA VAL A 170 -13.82 4.88 0.65
C VAL A 170 -12.99 4.57 1.89
N LEU A 171 -11.73 4.98 1.91
CA LEU A 171 -10.84 4.84 3.06
C LEU A 171 -10.75 6.16 3.83
N SER A 172 -10.94 6.10 5.15
CA SER A 172 -10.72 7.22 6.06
C SER A 172 -9.37 7.08 6.76
N PHE A 173 -8.62 8.18 6.81
CA PHE A 173 -7.28 8.23 7.38
C PHE A 173 -6.96 9.59 7.98
N GLU A 174 -5.94 9.67 8.82
CA GLU A 174 -5.30 10.93 9.21
C GLU A 174 -3.84 10.86 8.83
N ILE A 175 -3.25 11.98 8.41
CA ILE A 175 -1.86 12.06 8.00
C ILE A 175 -1.21 13.31 8.60
N PHE A 176 -0.04 13.14 9.20
CA PHE A 176 0.75 14.24 9.73
C PHE A 176 2.24 13.93 9.67
N LEU A 177 3.06 14.98 9.66
CA LEU A 177 4.51 14.91 9.61
C LEU A 177 5.07 15.23 10.99
N THR A 178 6.03 14.42 11.45
CA THR A 178 6.82 14.67 12.66
C THR A 178 8.28 14.84 12.26
N THR A 179 8.90 15.91 12.72
CA THR A 179 10.34 16.15 12.58
C THR A 179 11.02 15.73 13.88
N ILE A 180 12.01 14.86 13.78
CA ILE A 180 12.82 14.35 14.88
C ILE A 180 14.21 14.97 14.72
N MET A 181 14.66 15.72 15.73
CA MET A 181 16.05 16.19 15.74
C MET A 181 16.94 15.07 16.27
N ILE A 182 17.91 14.63 15.47
CA ILE A 182 18.93 13.69 15.93
C ILE A 182 20.05 14.52 16.58
N GLU A 183 20.26 14.31 17.88
CA GLU A 183 21.36 14.89 18.66
C GLU A 183 22.70 14.18 18.42
#